data_AF-A0A2D4XCL2-F1
#
_entry.id   AF-A0A2D4XCL2-F1
#
_cell.length_a   1.000
_cell.length_b   1.000
_cell.length_c   1.000
_cell.angle_alpha   90.00
_cell.angle_beta   90.00
_cell.angle_gamma   90.00
#
_symmetry.space_group_name_H-M   'P 1'
#
loop_
_entity.id
_entity.type
_entity.pdbx_description
1 polymer ?
#
loop_
_entity_poly.entity_id
_entity_poly.type
_entity_poly.pdbx_seq_one_letter_code
_entity_poly.pdbx_strand_id
1 'polypeptide(L)'
;MSFSGRVDRESHLGGLLVDFEGKPPRLGARIRISGGKILGRVDSVIGPVSSALIHVHPLYDGIDARASVGSPVEIAPRERARQSRPRESHSGGNFREGGGRG
;
A
#
# COMPACT_ATOMS: atom_id res chain seq x y z
N MET A 1 -8.22 9.37 16.13
CA MET A 1 -7.40 8.14 16.30
C MET A 1 -7.04 7.58 14.93
N SER A 2 -5.81 7.08 14.78
CA SER A 2 -5.34 6.35 13.60
C SER A 2 -5.95 4.94 13.56
N PHE A 3 -5.97 4.32 12.37
CA PHE A 3 -6.41 2.94 12.19
C PHE A 3 -5.52 1.96 12.97
N SER A 4 -6.14 1.03 13.68
CA SER A 4 -5.52 -0.16 14.26
C SER A 4 -6.52 -1.31 14.24
N GLY A 5 -6.05 -2.54 14.07
CA GLY A 5 -6.94 -3.69 14.02
C GLY A 5 -6.26 -4.98 14.38
N ARG A 6 -6.99 -6.09 14.26
CA ARG A 6 -6.48 -7.44 14.43
C ARG A 6 -7.03 -8.33 13.32
N VAL A 7 -6.34 -9.42 13.02
CA VAL A 7 -6.87 -10.40 12.09
C VAL A 7 -7.89 -11.26 12.83
N ASP A 8 -9.15 -11.22 12.43
CA ASP A 8 -10.22 -12.00 13.05
C ASP A 8 -10.23 -13.43 12.49
N ARG A 9 -10.28 -13.57 11.17
CA ARG A 9 -10.36 -14.89 10.52
C ARG A 9 -9.91 -14.85 9.05
N GLU A 10 -9.69 -16.04 8.51
CA GLU A 10 -9.53 -16.23 7.08
C GLU A 10 -10.86 -16.00 6.35
N SER A 11 -10.79 -15.33 5.20
CA SER A 11 -11.91 -15.17 4.29
C SER A 11 -12.01 -16.38 3.37
N HIS A 12 -13.23 -16.85 3.11
CA HIS A 12 -13.49 -17.90 2.11
C HIS A 12 -13.05 -17.52 0.68
N LEU A 13 -12.75 -16.23 0.43
CA LEU A 13 -12.22 -15.73 -0.83
C LEU A 13 -10.68 -15.78 -0.90
N GLY A 14 -10.00 -16.45 0.05
CA GLY A 14 -8.54 -16.54 0.10
C GLY A 14 -7.88 -15.23 0.57
N GLY A 15 -8.55 -14.52 1.48
CA GLY A 15 -8.09 -13.27 2.07
C GLY A 15 -8.16 -13.29 3.59
N LEU A 16 -8.10 -12.11 4.20
CA LEU A 16 -8.28 -11.95 5.65
C LEU A 16 -9.46 -11.03 5.95
N LEU A 17 -10.21 -11.35 7.00
CA LEU A 17 -11.14 -10.44 7.63
C LEU A 17 -10.49 -9.87 8.88
N VAL A 18 -10.51 -8.55 8.98
CA VAL A 18 -9.82 -7.79 10.01
C VAL A 18 -10.81 -6.89 10.71
N ASP A 19 -10.90 -7.02 12.03
CA ASP A 19 -11.56 -6.05 12.90
C ASP A 19 -10.67 -4.82 13.05
N PHE A 20 -11.29 -3.64 13.20
CA PHE A 20 -10.52 -2.42 13.36
C PHE A 20 -11.25 -1.38 14.20
N GLU A 21 -10.45 -0.51 14.80
CA GLU A 21 -10.88 0.69 15.49
C GLU A 21 -10.43 1.95 14.74
N GLY A 22 -11.12 3.05 15.02
CA GLY A 22 -10.83 4.34 14.42
C GLY A 22 -11.46 4.50 13.04
N LYS A 23 -10.83 5.35 12.21
CA LYS A 23 -11.38 5.67 10.89
C LYS A 23 -11.19 4.50 9.92
N PRO A 24 -12.24 4.10 9.17
CA PRO A 24 -12.11 3.07 8.14
C PRO A 24 -10.98 3.40 7.16
N PRO A 25 -10.16 2.41 6.78
CA PRO A 25 -9.09 2.62 5.81
C PRO A 25 -9.69 2.88 4.43
N ARG A 26 -8.87 3.46 3.54
CA ARG A 26 -9.26 3.62 2.13
C ARG A 26 -9.17 2.28 1.42
N LEU A 27 -10.03 2.07 0.43
CA LEU A 27 -9.87 0.97 -0.53
C LEU A 27 -8.47 1.04 -1.18
N GLY A 28 -7.88 -0.14 -1.38
CA GLY A 28 -6.52 -0.32 -1.88
C GLY A 28 -5.41 0.03 -0.88
N ALA A 29 -5.72 0.48 0.34
CA ALA A 29 -4.70 0.72 1.35
C ALA A 29 -3.96 -0.57 1.68
N ARG A 30 -2.64 -0.49 1.84
CA ARG A 30 -1.81 -1.65 2.23
C ARG A 30 -1.95 -1.89 3.72
N ILE A 31 -2.27 -3.12 4.11
CA ILE A 31 -2.34 -3.55 5.50
C ILE A 31 -1.10 -4.38 5.82
N ARG A 32 -0.47 -4.11 6.96
CA ARG A 32 0.67 -4.90 7.46
C ARG A 32 0.39 -5.39 8.87
N ILE A 33 1.06 -6.46 9.26
CA ILE A 33 1.22 -6.77 10.68
C ILE A 33 1.98 -5.60 11.31
N SER A 34 1.56 -5.13 12.49
CA SER A 34 2.18 -3.98 13.13
C SER A 34 3.70 -4.17 13.29
N GLY A 35 4.48 -3.26 12.70
CA GLY A 35 5.95 -3.37 12.64
C GLY A 35 6.51 -4.51 11.76
N GLY A 36 5.65 -5.32 11.13
CA GLY A 36 6.01 -6.50 10.36
C GLY A 36 5.75 -6.37 8.85
N LYS A 37 5.56 -7.52 8.22
CA LYS A 37 5.36 -7.65 6.77
C LYS A 37 3.97 -7.18 6.32
N ILE A 38 3.90 -6.72 5.08
CA ILE A 38 2.64 -6.33 4.41
C ILE A 38 1.86 -7.60 4.08
N LEU A 39 0.59 -7.65 4.50
CA LEU A 39 -0.31 -8.78 4.28
C LEU A 39 -0.98 -8.70 2.91
N GLY A 40 -1.49 -7.53 2.56
CA GLY A 40 -2.29 -7.36 1.35
C GLY A 40 -2.84 -5.95 1.24
N ARG A 41 -3.94 -5.81 0.50
CA ARG A 41 -4.64 -4.54 0.29
C ARG A 41 -6.08 -4.64 0.75
N VAL A 42 -6.64 -3.50 1.18
CA VAL A 42 -8.07 -3.39 1.47
C VAL A 42 -8.85 -3.51 0.18
N ASP A 43 -9.68 -4.54 0.08
CA ASP A 43 -10.59 -4.79 -1.03
C ASP A 43 -11.97 -4.22 -0.75
N SER A 44 -12.50 -4.46 0.46
CA SER A 44 -13.82 -3.99 0.87
C SER A 44 -13.91 -3.73 2.37
N VAL A 45 -14.94 -2.99 2.77
CA VAL A 45 -15.33 -2.76 4.16
C VAL A 45 -16.77 -3.22 4.29
N ILE A 46 -17.03 -4.14 5.22
CA ILE A 46 -18.31 -4.86 5.35
C ILE A 46 -18.80 -4.86 6.79
N GLY A 47 -20.10 -5.08 6.98
CA GLY A 47 -20.73 -5.13 8.29
C GLY A 47 -21.25 -3.77 8.78
N PRO A 48 -21.79 -3.72 10.01
CA PRO A 48 -22.39 -2.51 10.58
C PRO A 48 -21.31 -1.51 11.02
N VAL A 49 -21.65 -0.22 11.08
CA VAL A 49 -20.71 0.86 11.43
C VAL A 49 -20.01 0.65 12.79
N SER A 50 -20.68 0.02 13.75
CA SER A 50 -20.15 -0.25 15.10
C SER A 50 -19.18 -1.43 15.17
N SER A 51 -19.18 -2.33 14.19
CA SER A 51 -18.35 -3.54 14.17
C SER A 51 -18.00 -3.94 12.74
N ALA A 52 -17.57 -2.94 11.97
CA ALA A 52 -17.18 -3.13 10.59
C ALA A 52 -15.90 -3.97 10.51
N LEU A 53 -15.83 -4.82 9.49
CA LEU A 53 -14.65 -5.60 9.14
C LEU A 53 -14.10 -5.09 7.82
N ILE A 54 -12.79 -5.15 7.64
CA ILE A 54 -12.18 -4.98 6.32
C ILE A 54 -11.82 -6.34 5.74
N HIS A 55 -12.02 -6.47 4.44
CA HIS A 55 -11.50 -7.59 3.67
C HIS A 55 -10.15 -7.21 3.08
N VAL A 56 -9.12 -7.98 3.42
CA VAL A 56 -7.77 -7.83 2.88
C VAL A 56 -7.56 -8.90 1.81
N HIS A 57 -7.58 -8.47 0.55
CA HIS A 57 -7.41 -9.34 -0.61
C HIS A 57 -6.94 -8.50 -1.83
N PRO A 58 -6.09 -9.04 -2.73
CA PRO A 58 -5.34 -10.29 -2.57
C PRO A 58 -4.27 -10.16 -1.47
N LEU A 59 -3.88 -11.31 -0.92
CA LEU A 59 -2.71 -11.41 -0.06
C LEU A 59 -1.45 -11.40 -0.92
N TYR A 60 -0.36 -10.85 -0.38
CA TYR A 60 0.95 -10.92 -1.02
C TYR A 60 1.51 -12.36 -0.95
N ASP A 61 2.47 -12.67 -1.82
CA ASP A 61 3.13 -13.98 -1.83
C ASP A 61 3.81 -14.30 -0.50
N GLY A 62 3.72 -15.56 -0.06
CA GLY A 62 4.31 -16.02 1.20
C GLY A 62 3.57 -15.54 2.47
N ILE A 63 2.34 -15.04 2.32
CA ILE A 63 1.43 -14.79 3.44
C ILE A 63 0.58 -16.03 3.68
N ASP A 64 0.76 -16.65 4.85
CA ASP A 64 -0.13 -17.68 5.35
C ASP A 64 -1.30 -17.01 6.09
N ALA A 65 -2.49 -17.11 5.51
CA ALA A 65 -3.70 -16.49 6.05
C ALA A 65 -4.05 -17.04 7.44
N ARG A 66 -3.98 -18.37 7.61
CA ARG A 66 -4.34 -19.06 8.85
C ARG A 66 -3.36 -18.72 9.98
N ALA A 67 -2.07 -18.67 9.67
CA ALA A 67 -1.05 -18.26 10.65
C ALA A 67 -1.13 -16.76 11.01
N SER A 68 -1.77 -15.95 10.17
CA SER A 68 -1.93 -14.51 10.41
C SER A 68 -3.07 -14.18 11.38
N VAL A 69 -4.01 -15.12 11.63
CA VAL A 69 -5.14 -14.93 12.54
C VAL A 69 -4.66 -14.53 13.94
N GLY A 70 -5.29 -13.50 14.50
CA GLY A 70 -4.91 -12.89 15.76
C GLY A 70 -3.74 -11.91 15.68
N SER A 71 -3.12 -11.68 14.53
CA SER A 71 -2.03 -10.69 14.43
C SER A 71 -2.56 -9.26 14.53
N PRO A 72 -1.91 -8.36 15.29
CA PRO A 72 -2.25 -6.93 15.25
C PRO A 72 -1.84 -6.34 13.90
N VAL A 73 -2.66 -5.44 13.36
CA VAL A 73 -2.44 -4.84 12.05
C VAL A 73 -2.59 -3.33 12.05
N GLU A 74 -1.90 -2.70 11.09
CA GLU A 74 -1.92 -1.27 10.85
C GLU A 74 -1.85 -0.95 9.35
N ILE A 75 -2.15 0.30 8.99
CA ILE A 75 -1.96 0.78 7.61
C ILE A 75 -0.45 0.94 7.36
N ALA A 76 0.05 0.23 6.36
CA ALA A 76 1.45 0.33 5.98
C ALA A 76 1.77 1.75 5.49
N PRO A 77 2.98 2.28 5.79
CA PRO A 77 3.41 3.57 5.26
C PRO A 77 3.31 3.62 3.73
N ARG A 78 2.94 4.79 3.20
CA ARG A 78 3.07 5.04 1.76
C ARG A 78 4.56 5.08 1.42
N GLU A 79 5.00 4.25 0.49
CA GLU A 79 6.29 4.46 -0.14
C GLU A 79 6.24 5.82 -0.81
N ARG A 80 7.07 6.75 -0.34
CA ARG A 80 7.32 7.98 -1.07
C ARG A 80 8.04 7.55 -2.33
N ALA A 81 7.38 7.66 -3.49
CA ALA A 81 8.05 7.48 -4.77
C ALA A 81 9.32 8.34 -4.73
N ARG A 82 10.49 7.69 -4.78
CA ARG A 82 11.76 8.40 -4.88
C ARG A 82 11.67 9.22 -6.17
N GLN A 83 11.55 10.54 -6.04
CA GLN A 83 11.77 11.47 -7.12
C GLN A 83 13.24 11.34 -7.54
N SER A 84 13.55 10.34 -8.35
CA SER A 84 14.82 10.26 -9.06
C SER A 84 14.51 9.90 -10.51
N ARG A 85 14.02 10.91 -11.23
CA ARG A 85 14.35 11.04 -12.64
C ARG A 85 15.20 12.31 -12.74
N PRO A 86 16.53 12.21 -12.91
CA PRO A 86 17.28 13.33 -13.44
C PRO A 86 16.64 13.66 -14.79
N ARG A 87 16.11 14.87 -14.95
CA ARG A 87 15.73 15.36 -16.27
C ARG A 87 17.03 15.48 -17.05
N GLU A 88 17.28 14.58 -17.99
CA GLU A 88 18.32 14.76 -19.01
C GLU A 88 17.96 16.01 -19.81
N SER A 89 18.57 17.13 -19.41
CA SER A 89 18.48 18.38 -20.15
C SER A 89 19.29 18.21 -21.43
N HIS A 90 18.63 17.75 -22.49
CA HIS A 90 19.12 17.87 -23.85
C HIS A 90 19.17 19.36 -24.20
N SER A 91 20.27 20.02 -23.80
CA SER A 91 20.59 21.36 -24.27
C SER A 91 21.18 21.23 -25.67
N GLY A 92 20.31 21.01 -26.65
CA GLY A 92 20.63 21.23 -28.05
C GLY A 92 20.70 22.74 -28.33
N GLY A 93 21.75 23.16 -29.04
CA GLY A 93 21.75 24.42 -29.77
C GLY A 93 22.89 25.39 -29.47
N ASN A 94 24.13 25.04 -29.86
CA ASN A 94 25.16 26.04 -30.16
C ASN A 94 25.56 25.94 -31.65
N PHE A 95 24.69 26.44 -32.53
CA PHE A 95 25.11 26.84 -33.88
C PHE A 95 25.74 28.24 -33.81
N ARG A 96 27.06 28.31 -33.59
CA ARG A 96 27.88 29.48 -33.93
C ARG A 96 29.30 29.00 -34.24
N GLU A 97 29.54 28.62 -35.49
CA GLU A 97 30.89 28.60 -36.04
C GLU A 97 30.90 29.51 -37.27
N GLY A 98 31.28 30.76 -37.01
CA GLY A 98 31.73 31.67 -38.04
C GLY A 98 33.15 31.29 -38.43
N GLY A 99 33.36 31.00 -39.72
CA GLY A 99 34.68 30.79 -40.30
C GLY A 99 34.73 31.45 -41.66
N GLY A 100 35.23 32.68 -41.71
CA GLY A 100 35.51 33.39 -42.95
C GLY A 100 36.65 32.73 -43.73
N ARG A 101 36.58 32.83 -45.06
CA ARG A 101 37.75 32.74 -45.95
C ARG A 101 37.56 33.74 -47.08
N GLY A 102 38.45 34.74 -47.11
CA GLY A 102 38.91 35.34 -48.35
C GLY A 102 39.94 34.44 -49.03
#